data_AF-A0A957ZWM3-F1
#
_entry.id   AF-A0A957ZWM3-F1
#
_cell.length_a   1.000
_cell.length_b   1.000
_cell.length_c   1.000
_cell.angle_alpha   90.00
_cell.angle_beta   90.00
_cell.angle_gamma   90.00
#
_symmetry.space_group_name_H-M   'P 1'
#
loop_
_entity.id
_entity.type
_entity.pdbx_description
1 polymer ?
#
loop_
_entity_poly.entity_id
_entity_poly.type
_entity_poly.pdbx_seq_one_letter_code
_entity_poly.pdbx_strand_id
1 'polypeptide(L)'
;MTIQLLAPDVAAKIAAGEVVERPANVAKELLENSLDAGATEIRVEIREGGQRLLRVIDNGHGMTSDEAPLALLRHATSKLHTADDLNHIVTFGFRGEALYSIAAVSQVLLTTRHAQEPFGLQL
;
A
#
# COMPACT_ATOMS: atom_id res chain seq x y z
N MET A 1 9.33 -20.35 -30.12
CA MET A 1 8.58 -20.20 -28.85
C MET A 1 7.19 -19.69 -29.18
N THR A 2 6.16 -20.16 -28.47
CA THR A 2 4.79 -19.67 -28.61
C THR A 2 4.48 -18.67 -27.50
N ILE A 3 3.73 -17.62 -27.81
CA ILE A 3 3.31 -16.60 -26.85
C ILE A 3 2.21 -17.21 -25.96
N GLN A 4 2.34 -17.05 -24.63
CA GLN A 4 1.38 -17.54 -23.65
C GLN A 4 1.07 -16.47 -22.60
N LEU A 5 -0.15 -16.49 -22.06
CA LEU A 5 -0.53 -15.66 -20.93
C LEU A 5 0.23 -16.12 -19.68
N LEU A 6 0.72 -15.15 -18.91
CA LEU A 6 1.32 -15.41 -17.61
C LEU A 6 0.24 -15.88 -16.62
N ALA A 7 0.62 -16.79 -15.72
CA ALA A 7 -0.19 -17.07 -14.56
C ALA A 7 -0.35 -15.78 -13.70
N PRO A 8 -1.52 -15.54 -13.07
CA PRO A 8 -1.77 -14.31 -12.33
C PRO A 8 -0.73 -14.00 -11.24
N ASP A 9 -0.26 -15.01 -10.52
CA ASP A 9 0.75 -14.86 -9.48
C ASP A 9 2.12 -14.47 -10.04
N VAL A 10 2.47 -14.98 -11.21
CA VAL A 10 3.71 -14.63 -11.92
C VAL A 10 3.65 -13.17 -12.38
N ALA A 11 2.53 -12.76 -13.00
CA ALA A 11 2.34 -11.37 -13.43
C ALA A 11 2.40 -10.39 -12.24
N ALA A 12 1.79 -10.75 -11.11
CA ALA A 12 1.81 -9.93 -9.89
C ALA A 12 3.23 -9.77 -9.33
N LYS A 13 4.02 -10.85 -9.27
CA LYS A 13 5.41 -10.80 -8.78
C LYS A 13 6.33 -9.99 -9.70
N ILE A 14 6.12 -10.06 -11.01
CA ILE A 14 6.88 -9.25 -11.97
C ILE A 14 6.58 -7.76 -11.75
N ALA A 15 5.30 -7.39 -11.71
CA ALA A 15 4.89 -6.01 -11.46
C ALA A 15 5.38 -5.49 -10.09
N ALA A 16 5.34 -6.35 -9.07
CA ALA A 16 5.85 -6.01 -7.74
C ALA A 16 7.36 -5.76 -7.75
N GLY A 17 8.15 -6.47 -8.56
CA GLY A 17 9.59 -6.24 -8.68
C GLY A 17 9.97 -4.87 -9.27
N GLU A 18 9.09 -4.26 -10.07
CA GLU A 18 9.28 -2.90 -10.61
C GLU A 18 8.97 -1.82 -9.56
N VAL A 19 8.07 -2.11 -8.62
CA VAL A 19 7.65 -1.17 -7.56
C VAL A 19 8.49 -1.34 -6.28
N VAL A 20 8.85 -2.58 -5.95
CA VAL A 20 9.48 -3.00 -4.69
C VAL A 20 10.82 -3.66 -4.98
N GLU A 21 11.82 -2.85 -5.38
CA GLU A 21 13.18 -3.35 -5.61
C GLU A 21 13.95 -3.53 -4.29
N ARG A 22 13.71 -2.66 -3.31
CA ARG A 22 14.46 -2.59 -2.05
C ARG A 22 13.54 -2.25 -0.87
N PRO A 23 13.85 -2.66 0.37
CA PRO A 23 13.06 -2.30 1.54
C PRO A 23 12.85 -0.78 1.71
N ALA A 24 13.79 0.04 1.25
CA ALA A 24 13.65 1.50 1.24
C ALA A 24 12.48 1.99 0.37
N ASN A 25 12.19 1.33 -0.76
CA ASN A 25 11.06 1.67 -1.61
C ASN A 25 9.75 1.35 -0.90
N VAL A 26 9.67 0.19 -0.23
CA VAL A 26 8.51 -0.15 0.62
C VAL A 26 8.30 0.90 1.69
N ALA A 27 9.37 1.30 2.39
CA ALA A 27 9.29 2.31 3.43
C ALA A 27 8.78 3.65 2.86
N LYS A 28 9.29 4.10 1.72
CA LYS A 28 8.81 5.31 1.03
C LYS A 28 7.30 5.23 0.76
N GLU A 29 6.83 4.17 0.12
CA GLU A 29 5.41 4.04 -0.24
C GLU A 29 4.49 3.99 0.98
N LEU A 30 4.91 3.30 2.06
CA LEU A 30 4.14 3.28 3.31
C LEU A 30 4.12 4.65 4.00
N LEU A 31 5.26 5.36 4.03
CA LEU A 31 5.35 6.71 4.59
C LEU A 31 4.50 7.72 3.81
N GLU A 32 4.53 7.66 2.49
CA GLU A 32 3.70 8.49 1.61
C GLU A 32 2.21 8.23 1.83
N ASN A 33 1.81 6.97 2.04
CA ASN A 33 0.43 6.64 2.41
C ASN A 33 0.03 7.20 3.77
N SER A 34 0.92 7.15 4.78
CA SER A 34 0.67 7.77 6.07
C SER A 34 0.51 9.29 5.96
N LEU A 35 1.33 9.95 5.13
CA LEU A 35 1.22 11.40 4.87
C LEU A 35 -0.08 11.76 4.15
N ASP A 36 -0.44 11.00 3.12
CA ASP A 36 -1.71 11.16 2.40
C ASP A 36 -2.91 10.92 3.33
N ALA A 37 -2.75 10.10 4.38
CA ALA A 37 -3.75 9.89 5.42
C ALA A 37 -3.82 11.01 6.48
N GLY A 38 -3.03 12.08 6.32
CA GLY A 38 -2.99 13.22 7.22
C GLY A 38 -2.28 12.96 8.55
N ALA A 39 -1.40 11.95 8.62
CA ALA A 39 -0.66 11.64 9.83
C ALA A 39 0.25 12.80 10.27
N THR A 40 0.26 13.08 11.57
CA THR A 40 1.17 14.06 12.20
C THR A 40 2.30 13.38 12.98
N GLU A 41 2.13 12.10 13.32
CA GLU A 41 3.15 11.26 13.93
C GLU A 41 3.24 9.95 13.13
N ILE A 42 4.46 9.60 12.72
CA ILE A 42 4.75 8.34 12.04
C ILE A 42 5.94 7.69 12.74
N ARG A 43 5.76 6.46 13.19
CA ARG A 43 6.79 5.62 13.79
C ARG A 43 7.18 4.53 12.82
N VAL A 44 8.48 4.42 12.56
CA VAL A 44 9.04 3.38 11.69
C VAL A 44 9.92 2.46 12.52
N GLU A 45 9.70 1.16 12.40
CA GLU A 45 10.53 0.12 12.99
C GLU A 45 11.13 -0.75 11.89
N ILE A 46 12.45 -0.90 11.94
CA ILE A 46 13.23 -1.63 10.93
C ILE A 46 14.10 -2.67 11.64
N ARG A 47 14.09 -3.90 11.15
CA ARG A 47 15.05 -4.96 11.56
C ARG A 47 15.76 -5.52 10.34
N GLU A 48 17.08 -5.71 10.46
CA GLU A 48 17.93 -6.26 9.40
C GLU A 48 17.76 -5.51 8.07
N GLY A 49 17.81 -4.18 8.11
CA GLY A 49 17.66 -3.33 6.92
C GLY A 49 16.27 -3.42 6.25
N GLY A 50 15.26 -3.94 6.93
CA GLY A 50 13.90 -4.08 6.43
C GLY A 50 13.60 -5.44 5.79
N GLN A 51 14.61 -6.33 5.69
CA GLN A 51 14.42 -7.68 5.15
C GLN A 51 13.68 -8.58 6.13
N ARG A 52 13.92 -8.42 7.43
CA ARG A 52 13.23 -9.20 8.48
C ARG A 52 11.95 -8.54 8.95
N LEU A 53 11.95 -7.21 9.09
CA LEU A 53 10.78 -6.44 9.50
C LEU A 53 10.91 -5.00 9.00
N LEU A 54 9.84 -4.51 8.38
CA LEU A 54 9.57 -3.10 8.17
C LEU A 54 8.13 -2.85 8.64
N ARG A 55 7.97 -2.02 9.68
CA ARG A 55 6.66 -1.66 10.23
C ARG A 55 6.53 -0.15 10.28
N VAL A 56 5.45 0.36 9.70
CA VAL A 56 5.07 1.77 9.74
C VAL A 56 3.77 1.87 10.55
N ILE A 57 3.76 2.75 11.55
CA ILE A 57 2.62 3.03 12.42
C ILE A 57 2.40 4.53 12.34
N ASP A 58 1.17 4.94 12.02
CA ASP A 58 0.81 6.35 11.96
C ASP A 58 -0.46 6.65 12.76
N ASN A 59 -0.74 7.94 12.92
CA ASN A 59 -1.95 8.45 13.55
C ASN A 59 -2.89 9.14 12.53
N GLY A 60 -2.84 8.73 11.27
CA GLY A 60 -3.71 9.25 10.22
C GLY A 60 -5.17 8.83 10.41
N HIS A 61 -6.02 9.17 9.44
CA HIS A 61 -7.46 8.90 9.54
C HIS A 61 -7.82 7.40 9.57
N GLY A 62 -6.92 6.52 9.11
CA GLY A 62 -7.15 5.08 9.01
C GLY A 62 -8.15 4.70 7.90
N MET A 63 -8.33 3.41 7.67
CA MET A 63 -9.31 2.84 6.75
C MET A 63 -10.47 2.23 7.53
N THR A 64 -11.67 2.30 6.96
CA THR A 64 -12.85 1.57 7.46
C THR A 64 -12.71 0.06 7.24
N SER A 65 -13.54 -0.74 7.91
CA SER A 65 -13.53 -2.21 7.75
C SER A 65 -13.83 -2.66 6.32
N ASP A 66 -14.59 -1.86 5.58
CA ASP A 66 -14.99 -2.16 4.20
C ASP A 66 -13.92 -1.71 3.19
N GLU A 67 -13.17 -0.65 3.50
CA GLU A 67 -12.09 -0.14 2.63
C GLU A 67 -10.77 -0.88 2.80
N ALA A 68 -10.45 -1.36 4.01
CA ALA A 68 -9.16 -1.99 4.27
C ALA A 68 -8.88 -3.22 3.37
N PRO A 69 -9.86 -4.11 3.09
CA PRO A 69 -9.66 -5.18 2.11
C PRO A 69 -9.46 -4.66 0.68
N LEU A 70 -10.15 -3.56 0.30
CA LEU A 70 -10.03 -2.95 -1.03
C LEU A 70 -8.64 -2.35 -1.24
N ALA A 71 -8.02 -1.79 -0.20
CA ALA A 71 -6.67 -1.22 -0.27
C ALA A 71 -5.59 -2.26 -0.65
N LEU A 72 -5.86 -3.55 -0.47
CA LEU A 72 -5.01 -4.66 -0.88
C LEU A 72 -5.30 -5.16 -2.30
N LEU A 73 -6.30 -4.62 -2.99
CA LEU A 73 -6.60 -4.94 -4.38
C LEU A 73 -5.82 -4.05 -5.35
N ARG A 74 -5.63 -4.55 -6.57
CA ARG A 74 -4.99 -3.79 -7.64
C ARG A 74 -5.96 -2.74 -8.19
N HIS A 75 -5.44 -1.56 -8.52
CA HIS A 75 -6.20 -0.44 -9.10
C HIS A 75 -7.31 0.09 -8.17
N ALA A 76 -7.16 -0.09 -6.86
CA ALA A 76 -8.06 0.45 -5.87
C ALA A 76 -7.39 1.66 -5.18
N THR A 77 -8.03 2.82 -5.27
CA THR A 77 -7.53 4.04 -4.62
C THR A 77 -8.68 4.96 -4.23
N SER A 78 -8.51 5.68 -3.12
CA SER A 78 -9.38 6.78 -2.69
C SER A 78 -8.91 8.15 -3.21
N LYS A 79 -7.81 8.19 -3.96
CA LYS A 79 -7.08 9.44 -4.28
C LYS A 79 -7.40 10.00 -5.66
N LEU A 80 -7.94 9.17 -6.56
CA LEU A 80 -8.42 9.56 -7.89
C LEU A 80 -9.75 8.86 -8.19
N HIS A 81 -10.64 9.55 -8.89
CA HIS A 81 -11.95 9.05 -9.32
C HIS A 81 -12.17 9.20 -10.82
N THR A 82 -11.52 10.17 -11.47
CA THR A 82 -11.68 10.49 -12.88
C THR A 82 -10.34 10.58 -13.60
N ALA A 83 -10.37 10.51 -14.94
CA ALA A 83 -9.18 10.72 -15.75
C ALA A 83 -8.62 12.15 -15.62
N ASP A 84 -9.48 13.14 -15.37
CA ASP A 84 -9.07 14.54 -15.23
C ASP A 84 -8.27 14.78 -13.95
N ASP A 85 -8.46 13.95 -12.92
CA ASP A 85 -7.71 14.02 -11.66
C ASP A 85 -6.21 13.74 -11.88
N LEU A 86 -5.85 13.01 -12.95
CA LEU A 86 -4.44 12.79 -13.34
C LEU A 86 -3.70 14.08 -13.69
N ASN A 87 -4.43 15.13 -14.08
CA ASN A 87 -3.85 16.43 -14.38
C ASN A 87 -3.64 17.29 -13.13
N HIS A 88 -4.18 16.87 -11.97
CA HIS A 88 -4.19 17.63 -10.71
C HIS A 88 -3.83 16.75 -9.52
N ILE A 89 -2.66 16.10 -9.57
CA ILE A 89 -2.22 15.19 -8.51
C ILE A 89 -1.79 16.00 -7.27
N VAL A 90 -2.51 15.81 -6.17
CA VAL A 90 -2.27 16.49 -4.87
C VAL A 90 -1.78 15.55 -3.77
N THR A 91 -1.71 14.25 -4.05
CA THR A 91 -1.25 13.19 -3.14
C THR A 91 0.07 12.60 -3.61
N PHE A 92 0.81 11.95 -2.71
CA PHE A 92 2.07 11.29 -3.06
C PHE A 92 1.84 10.02 -3.88
N GLY A 93 0.87 9.20 -3.48
CA GLY A 93 0.43 8.02 -4.22
C GLY A 93 -0.88 8.26 -4.96
N PHE A 94 -1.14 7.52 -6.05
CA PHE A 94 -2.42 7.61 -6.77
C PHE A 94 -2.75 6.39 -7.66
N ARG A 95 -1.79 5.46 -7.84
CA ARG A 95 -1.95 4.32 -8.76
C ARG A 95 -2.82 3.18 -8.20
N GLY A 96 -2.99 3.12 -6.87
CA GLY A 96 -3.68 2.01 -6.21
C GLY A 96 -2.97 0.67 -6.36
N GLU A 97 -1.62 0.67 -6.38
CA GLU A 97 -0.82 -0.54 -6.59
C GLU A 97 0.18 -0.83 -5.47
N ALA A 98 0.51 0.14 -4.61
CA ALA A 98 1.61 -0.01 -3.64
C ALA A 98 1.40 -1.20 -2.68
N LEU A 99 0.28 -1.22 -1.94
CA LEU A 99 -0.01 -2.27 -0.97
C LEU A 99 -0.20 -3.65 -1.63
N TYR A 100 -0.87 -3.69 -2.79
CA TYR A 100 -1.00 -4.92 -3.59
C TYR A 100 0.38 -5.48 -3.98
N SER A 101 1.26 -4.63 -4.52
CA SER A 101 2.61 -5.02 -4.93
C SER A 101 3.45 -5.51 -3.75
N ILE A 102 3.36 -4.84 -2.60
CA ILE A 102 4.06 -5.27 -1.38
C ILE A 102 3.53 -6.65 -0.92
N ALA A 103 2.22 -6.84 -0.90
CA ALA A 103 1.58 -8.10 -0.50
C ALA A 103 1.91 -9.26 -1.46
N ALA A 104 2.17 -8.99 -2.74
CA ALA A 104 2.53 -10.02 -3.72
C ALA A 104 3.92 -10.64 -3.49
N VAL A 105 4.81 -9.97 -2.75
CA VAL A 105 6.21 -10.39 -2.53
C VAL A 105 6.62 -10.48 -1.06
N SER A 106 5.70 -10.26 -0.11
CA SER A 106 5.98 -10.29 1.31
C SER A 106 4.80 -10.80 2.15
N GLN A 107 5.04 -11.08 3.42
CA GLN A 107 3.97 -11.31 4.39
C GLN A 107 3.55 -9.98 4.99
N VAL A 108 2.32 -9.56 4.70
CA VAL A 108 1.77 -8.27 5.15
C VAL A 108 0.77 -8.52 6.26
N LEU A 109 0.81 -7.63 7.27
CA LEU A 109 -0.22 -7.49 8.28
C LEU A 109 -0.69 -6.04 8.22
N LEU A 110 -1.98 -5.81 7.95
CA LEU A 110 -2.56 -4.47 7.94
C LEU A 110 -3.46 -4.33 9.16
N THR A 111 -3.11 -3.45 10.09
CA THR A 111 -3.95 -3.10 11.24
C THR A 111 -4.40 -1.65 11.10
N THR A 112 -5.70 -1.40 11.18
CA THR A 112 -6.27 -0.06 11.00
C THR A 112 -7.52 0.11 11.84
N ARG A 113 -7.84 1.35 12.19
CA ARG A 113 -9.13 1.74 12.76
C ARG A 113 -9.50 3.12 12.28
N HIS A 114 -10.66 3.25 11.65
CA HIS A 114 -11.20 4.56 11.33
C HIS A 114 -11.83 5.21 12.57
N ALA A 115 -11.78 6.55 12.68
CA ALA A 115 -12.29 7.26 13.85
C ALA A 115 -13.79 7.04 14.12
N GLN A 116 -14.56 6.74 13.06
CA GLN A 116 -16.00 6.48 13.13
C GLN A 116 -16.32 5.02 13.52
N GLU A 117 -15.32 4.16 13.67
CA GLU A 117 -15.51 2.75 14.01
C GLU A 117 -15.13 2.47 15.47
N PRO A 118 -15.97 1.70 16.20
CA PRO A 118 -15.71 1.37 17.60
C PRO A 118 -14.52 0.41 17.76
N PHE A 119 -14.18 -0.36 16.73
CA PHE A 119 -13.10 -1.35 16.73
C PHE A 119 -12.25 -1.24 15.47
N GLY A 120 -10.98 -1.63 15.58
CA GLY A 120 -10.10 -1.78 14.42
C GLY A 120 -10.22 -3.16 13.77
N LEU A 121 -9.70 -3.25 12.55
CA LEU A 121 -9.56 -4.49 11.79
C LEU A 121 -8.09 -4.85 11.64
N GLN A 122 -7.81 -6.15 11.54
CA GLN A 122 -6.53 -6.69 11.13
C GLN A 122 -6.73 -7.67 9.98
N LEU A 123 -5.95 -7.50 8.90
CA LEU A 123 -5.90 -8.37 7.72
C LEU A 123 -4.52 -9.02 7.61
#